data_AF-W1YKK1-F1
#
_entry.id   AF-W1YKK1-F1
#
_cell.length_a   1.000
_cell.length_b   1.000
_cell.length_c   1.000
_cell.angle_alpha   90.00
_cell.angle_beta   90.00
_cell.angle_gamma   90.00
#
_symmetry.space_group_name_H-M   'P 1'
#
loop_
_entity.id
_entity.type
_entity.pdbx_description
1 polymer ?
#
loop_
_entity_poly.entity_id
_entity_poly.type
_entity_poly.pdbx_seq_one_letter_code
_entity_poly.pdbx_strand_id
1 'polypeptide(L)' 'SGRGAVVFDNTEFRVVNSRTQQEAYVFAPATLSNIYYGFLAVNSRFNASGDGVAQLGRSLDVDANTNGQV' A
#
# COMPACT_ATOMS: atom_id res chain seq x y z
N SER A 1 5.96 4.73 -10.28
CA SER A 1 4.69 4.13 -9.80
C SER A 1 4.97 2.73 -9.32
N GLY A 2 4.22 2.23 -8.32
CA GLY A 2 4.34 0.83 -7.88
C GLY A 2 3.61 -0.09 -8.85
N ARG A 3 4.31 -0.58 -9.89
CA ARG A 3 3.78 -1.53 -10.88
C ARG A 3 4.59 -2.81 -10.86
N GLY A 4 3.93 -3.93 -10.58
CA GLY A 4 4.54 -5.26 -10.59
C GLY A 4 3.80 -6.22 -9.67
N ALA A 5 4.03 -7.51 -9.88
CA ALA A 5 3.61 -8.56 -8.96
C ALA A 5 4.66 -8.70 -7.85
N VAL A 6 4.30 -8.39 -6.61
CA VAL A 6 5.24 -8.39 -5.48
C VAL A 6 4.63 -9.11 -4.29
N VAL A 7 5.39 -10.06 -3.73
CA VAL A 7 5.02 -10.76 -2.49
C VAL A 7 5.92 -10.29 -1.36
N PHE A 8 5.30 -9.82 -0.29
CA PHE A 8 5.93 -9.53 0.98
C PHE A 8 5.55 -10.63 1.96
N ASP A 9 6.47 -11.53 2.25
CA ASP A 9 6.30 -12.59 3.25
C ASP A 9 7.06 -12.23 4.53
N ASN A 10 6.42 -12.44 5.68
CA ASN A 10 6.97 -12.16 7.02
C ASN A 10 7.62 -10.77 7.15
N THR A 11 7.05 -9.76 6.48
CA THR A 11 7.59 -8.40 6.41
C THR A 11 6.89 -7.49 7.42
N GLU A 12 7.63 -6.55 8.02
CA GLU A 12 7.05 -5.52 8.88
C GLU A 12 6.94 -4.19 8.14
N PHE A 13 5.75 -3.60 8.18
CA PHE A 13 5.46 -2.26 7.67
C PHE A 13 5.19 -1.33 8.85
N ARG A 14 5.99 -0.26 8.98
CA ARG A 14 5.85 0.72 10.05
C ARG A 14 5.49 2.09 9.51
N VAL A 15 4.33 2.61 9.93
CA VAL A 15 3.93 4.00 9.72
C VAL A 15 4.43 4.85 10.89
N VAL A 16 5.18 5.90 10.57
CA VAL A 16 5.70 6.89 11.52
C VAL A 16 5.00 8.23 11.29
N ASN A 17 4.73 8.95 12.36
CA ASN A 17 3.98 10.22 12.33
C ASN A 17 4.83 11.44 12.75
N SER A 18 6.17 11.28 12.82
CA SER A 18 7.09 12.36 13.22
C SER A 18 7.15 13.52 12.22
N ARG A 19 6.83 13.25 10.95
CA ARG A 19 6.80 14.26 9.87
C ARG A 19 5.39 14.81 9.61
N THR A 20 4.39 13.93 9.55
CA THR A 20 2.98 14.28 9.35
C THR A 20 2.11 13.43 10.25
N GLN A 21 1.08 14.05 10.83
CA GLN A 21 0.08 13.39 11.68
C GLN A 21 -1.31 13.40 11.05
N GLN A 22 -1.42 13.81 9.78
CA GLN A 22 -2.71 14.06 9.12
C GLN A 22 -3.16 12.88 8.23
N GLU A 23 -2.22 12.14 7.64
CA GLU A 23 -2.50 11.03 6.74
C GLU A 23 -1.34 10.04 6.67
N ALA A 24 -1.63 8.77 6.36
CA ALA A 24 -0.63 7.78 5.98
C ALA A 24 -1.27 6.63 5.19
N TYR A 25 -0.54 6.10 4.21
CA TYR A 25 -0.95 4.97 3.38
C TYR A 25 0.21 3.99 3.25
N VAL A 26 0.00 2.71 3.59
CA VAL A 26 1.07 1.69 3.48
C VAL A 26 1.30 1.29 2.02
N PHE A 27 0.23 1.00 1.29
CA PHE A 27 0.31 0.60 -0.11
C PHE A 27 -0.29 1.65 -1.06
N ALA A 28 0.35 1.78 -2.21
CA ALA A 28 -0.10 2.63 -3.32
C ALA A 28 0.08 1.90 -4.68
N PRO A 29 -0.60 0.76 -4.90
CA PRO A 29 -0.44 -0.03 -6.11
C PRO A 29 -1.00 0.73 -7.33
N ALA A 30 -0.29 0.60 -8.46
CA ALA A 30 -0.70 1.14 -9.75
C ALA A 30 -0.89 0.00 -10.79
N THR A 31 -1.33 -1.17 -10.32
CA THR A 31 -1.63 -2.35 -11.15
C THR A 31 -2.54 -1.96 -12.31
N LEU A 32 -2.23 -2.43 -13.51
CA LEU A 32 -3.07 -2.18 -14.67
C LEU A 32 -4.41 -2.91 -14.50
N SER A 33 -5.51 -2.30 -14.95
CA SER A 33 -6.87 -2.83 -14.76
C SER A 33 -7.08 -4.20 -15.41
N ASN A 34 -6.27 -4.56 -16.41
CA ASN A 34 -6.30 -5.86 -17.09
C ASN A 34 -5.34 -6.90 -16.49
N ILE A 35 -4.66 -6.59 -15.38
CA ILE A 35 -3.71 -7.47 -14.69
C ILE A 35 -4.27 -7.84 -13.31
N TYR A 36 -4.23 -9.13 -12.98
CA TYR A 36 -4.87 -9.64 -11.76
C TYR A 36 -4.03 -9.52 -10.49
N TYR A 37 -2.69 -9.44 -10.64
CA TYR A 37 -1.78 -9.49 -9.51
C TYR A 37 -0.92 -8.22 -9.44
N GLY A 38 -1.04 -7.51 -8.33
CA GLY A 38 -0.22 -6.42 -7.85
C GLY A 38 0.55 -6.87 -6.62
N PHE A 39 0.16 -6.38 -5.44
CA PHE A 39 0.87 -6.72 -4.20
C PHE A 39 0.16 -7.84 -3.44
N LEU A 40 0.93 -8.61 -2.67
CA LEU A 40 0.44 -9.56 -1.68
C LEU A 40 1.29 -9.40 -0.42
N ALA A 41 0.66 -9.06 0.70
CA ALA A 41 1.30 -9.10 2.01
C ALA A 41 0.78 -10.32 2.78
N VAL A 42 1.64 -11.32 2.96
CA VAL A 42 1.31 -12.58 3.63
C VAL A 42 2.18 -12.74 4.87
N ASN A 43 1.61 -13.30 5.94
CA ASN A 43 2.27 -13.49 7.24
C ASN A 43 2.98 -12.23 7.78
N SER A 44 2.52 -11.05 7.37
CA SER A 44 3.21 -9.77 7.59
C SER A 44 2.59 -9.01 8.76
N ARG A 45 3.31 -8.00 9.28
CA ARG A 45 2.90 -7.20 10.44
C ARG A 45 2.79 -5.73 10.06
N PHE A 46 1.70 -5.08 10.47
CA PHE A 46 1.44 -3.67 10.23
C PHE A 46 1.37 -2.92 11.56
N ASN A 47 2.24 -1.93 11.74
CA ASN A 47 2.30 -1.12 12.95
C ASN A 47 2.21 0.36 12.58
N ALA A 48 1.29 1.08 13.20
CA ALA A 48 1.13 2.52 12.97
C ALA A 48 1.29 3.32 14.26
N SER A 49 1.94 4.46 14.15
CA SER A 49 1.97 5.48 15.19
C SER A 49 0.77 6.43 15.03
N GLY A 50 0.25 6.96 16.15
CA GLY A 50 -0.89 7.88 16.16
C GLY A 50 -2.25 7.17 16.23
N ASP A 51 -3.30 7.96 16.49
CA ASP A 51 -4.63 7.43 16.83
C ASP A 51 -5.58 7.48 15.63
N GLY A 52 -5.76 6.33 14.97
CA GLY A 52 -6.79 6.17 13.93
C GLY A 52 -6.57 6.93 12.62
N VAL A 53 -5.36 7.44 12.37
CA VAL A 53 -5.03 8.23 11.16
C VAL A 53 -4.59 7.37 9.98
N ALA A 54 -3.77 6.34 10.23
CA ALA A 54 -3.13 5.57 9.18
C ALA A 54 -4.11 4.62 8.48
N GLN A 55 -3.95 4.46 7.16
CA GLN A 55 -4.75 3.60 6.31
C GLN A 55 -3.86 2.55 5.63
N LEU A 56 -4.44 1.38 5.30
CA LEU A 56 -3.70 0.30 4.64
C LEU A 56 -3.22 0.66 3.22
N GLY A 57 -3.96 1.53 2.53
CA GLY A 57 -3.52 1.97 1.22
C GLY A 57 -4.56 2.79 0.48
N ARG A 58 -4.20 3.16 -0.74
CA ARG A 58 -5.06 3.81 -1.75
C ARG A 58 -4.59 3.36 -3.13
N SER A 59 -5.45 3.35 -4.15
CA SER A 59 -4.97 3.17 -5.52
C SER A 59 -4.10 4.36 -5.92
N LEU A 60 -3.06 4.10 -6.70
CA LEU A 60 -2.28 5.15 -7.36
C LEU A 60 -2.65 5.22 -8.83
N ASP A 61 -3.76 5.91 -9.12
CA ASP A 61 -4.33 6.03 -10.46
C ASP A 61 -3.50 6.97 -11.34
N VAL A 62 -2.36 6.47 -11.82
CA VAL A 62 -1.42 7.24 -12.67
C VAL A 62 -1.90 7.40 -14.11
N ASP A 63 -2.87 6.59 -14.54
CA ASP A 63 -3.53 6.65 -15.84
C ASP A 63 -4.93 6.03 -15.76
N ALA A 64 -5.71 6.18 -16.84
CA ALA A 64 -7.09 5.67 -16.93
C ALA A 64 -7.18 4.12 -16.97
N ASN A 65 -6.07 3.42 -17.15
CA ASN A 65 -6.03 1.96 -17.19
C ASN A 65 -5.37 1.37 -15.93
N THR A 66 -5.44 2.10 -14.82
CA THR A 66 -4.96 1.66 -13.51
C THR A 66 -6.14 1.32 -12.61
N ASN A 67 -6.07 0.18 -11.94
CA ASN A 67 -6.95 -0.21 -10.84
C ASN A 67 -6.10 -1.04 -9.86
N GLY A 68 -5.54 -0.36 -8.87
CA GLY A 68 -4.51 -0.94 -8.00
C GLY A 68 -4.99 -2.19 -7.25
N GLN A 69 -4.15 -3.23 -7.22
CA GLN A 69 -4.40 -4.47 -6.48
C GLN A 69 -3.32 -4.68 -5.42
N VAL A 70 -3.77 -4.95 -4.19
CA VAL A 70 -2.97 -5.40 -3.03
C VAL A 70 -3.77 -6.41 -2.22
#